data_AF-A0A519MTG2-F1
#
_entry.id   AF-A0A519MTG2-F1
#
_cell.length_a   1.000
_cell.length_b   1.000
_cell.length_c   1.000
_cell.angle_alpha   90.00
_cell.angle_beta   90.00
_cell.angle_gamma   90.00
#
_symmetry.space_group_name_H-M   'P 1'
#
loop_
_entity.id
_entity.type
_entity.pdbx_description
1 polymer ?
#
loop_
_entity_poly.entity_id
_entity_poly.type
_entity_poly.pdbx_seq_one_letter_code
_entity_poly.pdbx_strand_id
1 'polypeptide(L)'
;MNINAGLNKFLNYMPMPENIPPRLMTVFNAFMEIGWLMPLVGIVEIVGSILFIVPKTRALGAVVVLPVVVGILLTNTVTDQSGMALAVVLFAINLWIIYENREKYRPMIR
;
A
#
# COMPACT_ATOMS: atom_id res chain seq x y z
N MET A 1 2.55 -8.38 0.78
CA MET A 1 2.59 -6.98 1.26
C MET A 1 3.96 -6.73 1.85
N ASN A 2 4.57 -5.56 1.62
CA ASN A 2 5.99 -5.34 1.92
C ASN A 2 6.18 -4.51 3.20
N ILE A 3 6.50 -5.15 4.33
CA ILE A 3 6.86 -4.48 5.61
C ILE A 3 7.97 -3.45 5.41
N ASN A 4 8.90 -3.74 4.50
CA ASN A 4 10.04 -2.88 4.18
C ASN A 4 9.56 -1.49 3.69
N ALA A 5 8.51 -1.45 2.87
CA ALA A 5 7.98 -0.19 2.35
C ALA A 5 7.36 0.70 3.45
N GLY A 6 6.79 0.09 4.49
CA GLY A 6 6.23 0.81 5.63
C GLY A 6 7.29 1.32 6.59
N LEU A 7 8.27 0.47 6.95
CA LEU A 7 9.39 0.87 7.81
C LEU A 7 10.25 1.98 7.19
N ASN A 8 10.44 1.94 5.87
CA ASN A 8 11.19 2.98 5.17
C ASN A 8 10.55 4.37 5.28
N LYS A 9 9.22 4.48 5.40
CA LYS A 9 8.55 5.78 5.55
C LYS A 9 8.88 6.49 6.87
N PHE A 10 9.35 5.75 7.88
CA PHE A 10 9.80 6.30 9.16
C PHE A 10 11.31 6.45 9.23
N LEU A 11 12.02 5.44 8.74
CA LEU A 11 13.47 5.31 8.92
C LEU A 11 14.28 5.88 7.73
N ASN A 12 13.62 6.15 6.60
CA ASN A 12 14.19 6.76 5.38
C ASN A 12 15.52 6.13 4.93
N TYR A 13 15.67 4.81 5.04
CA TYR A 13 16.92 4.11 4.72
C TYR A 13 17.04 3.73 3.23
N MET A 14 15.96 3.74 2.46
CA MET A 14 15.99 3.58 1.02
C MET A 14 16.25 4.94 0.37
N PRO A 15 17.34 5.10 -0.39
CA PRO A 15 17.65 6.35 -1.05
C PRO A 15 16.56 6.68 -2.06
N MET A 16 16.26 7.97 -2.15
CA MET A 16 15.33 8.49 -3.13
C MET A 16 15.97 8.38 -4.53
N PRO A 17 15.27 7.84 -5.54
CA PRO A 17 15.81 7.75 -6.89
C PRO A 17 16.26 9.12 -7.41
N GLU A 18 17.40 9.19 -8.09
CA GLU A 18 17.95 10.46 -8.60
C GLU A 18 17.12 11.08 -9.72
N ASN A 19 16.35 10.26 -10.45
CA ASN A 19 15.55 10.68 -11.60
C ASN A 19 14.06 10.47 -11.36
N ILE A 20 13.48 11.27 -10.46
CA ILE A 20 12.03 11.28 -10.23
C ILE A 20 11.36 12.27 -11.19
N PRO A 21 10.32 11.85 -11.94
CA PRO A 21 9.55 12.74 -12.80
C PRO A 21 9.03 13.97 -12.02
N PRO A 22 9.05 15.18 -12.62
CA PRO A 22 8.66 16.41 -11.92
C PRO A 22 7.27 16.35 -11.29
N ARG A 23 6.31 15.70 -11.97
CA ARG A 23 4.94 15.53 -11.49
C ARG A 23 4.86 14.66 -10.23
N LEU A 24 5.68 13.62 -10.17
CA LEU A 24 5.76 12.69 -9.04
C LEU A 24 6.42 13.39 -7.84
N MET A 25 7.42 14.24 -8.08
CA MET A 25 8.00 15.12 -7.06
C MET A 25 6.99 16.09 -6.46
N THR A 26 6.15 16.75 -7.28
CA THR A 26 5.11 17.65 -6.77
C THR A 26 4.12 16.92 -5.87
N VAL A 27 3.67 15.73 -6.28
CA VAL A 27 2.76 14.90 -5.47
C VAL A 27 3.45 14.47 -4.17
N PHE A 28 4.70 14.02 -4.23
CA PHE A 28 5.46 13.62 -3.06
C PHE A 28 5.62 14.77 -2.04
N ASN A 29 5.91 15.98 -2.51
CA ASN A 29 5.98 17.16 -1.65
C ASN A 29 4.63 17.46 -0.99
N ALA A 30 3.51 17.35 -1.72
CA ALA A 30 2.18 17.50 -1.15
C ALA A 30 1.88 16.45 -0.05
N PHE A 31 2.32 15.20 -0.24
CA PHE A 31 2.22 14.16 0.80
C PHE A 31 3.00 14.54 2.08
N MET A 32 4.16 15.18 1.92
CA MET A 32 4.99 15.64 3.05
C MET A 32 4.37 16.85 3.77
N GLU A 33 3.75 17.78 3.04
CA GLU A 33 3.08 18.96 3.64
C GLU A 33 1.90 18.58 4.55
N ILE A 34 1.19 17.48 4.25
CA ILE A 34 0.04 17.04 5.05
C ILE A 34 0.46 16.57 6.46
N GLY A 35 1.73 16.20 6.66
CA GLY A 35 2.33 15.88 7.97
C GLY A 35 1.90 14.56 8.61
N TRP A 36 0.61 14.18 8.55
CA TRP A 36 0.07 12.95 9.14
C TRP A 36 -0.08 11.80 8.15
N LEU A 37 -0.11 12.09 6.85
CA LEU A 37 -0.48 11.11 5.82
C LEU A 37 0.60 10.05 5.61
N MET A 38 1.87 10.45 5.49
CA MET A 38 3.00 9.52 5.36
C MET A 38 3.14 8.57 6.57
N PRO A 39 3.08 9.06 7.82
CA PRO A 39 3.00 8.20 9.00
C PRO A 39 1.81 7.24 8.99
N LEU A 40 0.61 7.72 8.64
CA LEU A 40 -0.58 6.87 8.59
C LEU A 40 -0.43 5.74 7.58
N VAL A 41 0.03 6.04 6.37
CA VAL A 41 0.27 5.03 5.33
C VAL A 41 1.31 4.02 5.80
N GLY A 42 2.40 4.47 6.42
CA GLY A 42 3.42 3.59 6.98
C GLY A 42 2.89 2.65 8.07
N ILE A 43 2.09 3.16 9.01
CA ILE A 43 1.44 2.35 10.05
C ILE A 43 0.52 1.30 9.41
N VAL A 44 -0.34 1.71 8.47
CA VAL A 44 -1.27 0.80 7.80
C VAL A 44 -0.53 -0.29 7.04
N GLU A 45 0.56 0.02 6.34
CA GLU A 45 1.37 -0.98 5.65
C GLU A 45 2.05 -1.95 6.62
N ILE A 46 2.60 -1.48 7.74
CA ILE A 46 3.23 -2.33 8.75
C ILE A 46 2.18 -3.24 9.39
N VAL A 47 1.12 -2.66 9.96
CA VAL A 47 0.04 -3.39 10.64
C VAL A 47 -0.61 -4.38 9.69
N GLY A 48 -0.96 -3.93 8.49
CA GLY A 48 -1.61 -4.78 7.52
C GLY A 48 -0.69 -5.89 6.99
N SER A 49 0.62 -5.65 6.87
CA SER A 49 1.57 -6.72 6.53
C SER A 49 1.78 -7.72 7.67
N ILE A 50 1.80 -7.27 8.93
CA ILE A 50 1.85 -8.17 10.11
C ILE A 50 0.60 -9.05 10.15
N LEU A 51 -0.58 -8.44 10.02
CA LEU A 51 -1.87 -9.15 9.97
C LEU A 51 -1.94 -10.12 8.80
N PHE A 52 -1.30 -9.80 7.68
CA PHE A 52 -1.23 -10.63 6.50
C PHE A 52 -0.38 -11.90 6.70
N ILE A 53 0.72 -11.81 7.46
CA ILE A 53 1.62 -12.95 7.74
C ILE A 53 0.93 -14.01 8.58
N VAL A 54 0.10 -13.59 9.54
CA VAL A 54 -0.62 -14.51 10.43
C VAL A 54 -1.83 -15.12 9.69
N PRO A 55 -1.88 -16.45 9.44
CA PRO A 55 -2.91 -17.07 8.60
C PRO A 55 -4.35 -16.84 9.08
N LYS A 56 -4.54 -16.68 10.39
CA LYS A 56 -5.84 -16.41 11.02
C LYS A 56 -6.34 -15.01 10.67
N THR A 57 -5.47 -14.00 10.64
CA THR A 57 -5.83 -12.58 10.42
C THR A 57 -5.58 -12.11 8.98
N ARG A 58 -5.12 -13.00 8.10
CA ARG A 58 -4.78 -12.68 6.70
C ARG A 58 -5.88 -11.94 5.95
N ALA A 59 -7.13 -12.33 6.17
CA ALA A 59 -8.30 -11.67 5.59
C ALA A 59 -8.44 -10.21 6.05
N LEU A 60 -8.21 -9.95 7.33
CA LEU A 60 -8.23 -8.59 7.88
C LEU A 60 -7.06 -7.77 7.35
N GLY A 61 -5.86 -8.34 7.31
CA GLY A 61 -4.67 -7.66 6.76
C GLY A 61 -4.84 -7.24 5.29
N ALA A 62 -5.49 -8.06 4.47
CA ALA A 62 -5.77 -7.72 3.07
C ALA A 62 -6.70 -6.50 2.94
N VAL A 63 -7.74 -6.42 3.77
CA VAL A 63 -8.70 -5.30 3.79
C VAL A 63 -8.05 -4.02 4.33
N VAL A 64 -7.25 -4.12 5.40
CA VAL A 64 -6.58 -2.96 6.02
C VAL A 64 -5.65 -2.24 5.05
N VAL A 65 -4.91 -2.96 4.21
CA VAL A 65 -3.97 -2.32 3.24
C VAL A 65 -4.62 -2.02 1.90
N LEU A 66 -5.82 -2.55 1.61
CA LEU A 66 -6.54 -2.27 0.36
C LEU A 66 -6.53 -0.78 -0.04
N PRO A 67 -6.88 0.19 0.83
CA PRO A 67 -6.85 1.61 0.45
C PRO A 67 -5.44 2.11 0.06
N VAL A 68 -4.39 1.57 0.68
CA VAL A 68 -3.00 1.91 0.33
C VAL A 68 -2.64 1.33 -1.03
N VAL A 69 -3.00 0.07 -1.30
CA VAL A 69 -2.74 -0.55 -2.62
C VAL A 69 -3.49 0.16 -3.74
N VAL A 70 -4.72 0.62 -3.47
CA VAL A 70 -5.48 1.47 -4.40
C VAL A 70 -4.76 2.80 -4.64
N GLY A 71 -4.25 3.45 -3.59
CA GLY A 71 -3.44 4.67 -3.72
C GLY A 71 -2.17 4.47 -4.55
N ILE A 72 -1.49 3.32 -4.40
CA ILE A 72 -0.34 2.93 -5.24
C ILE A 72 -0.79 2.79 -6.70
N LEU A 73 -1.89 2.09 -6.97
CA LEU A 73 -2.41 1.91 -8.33
C LEU A 73 -2.79 3.26 -8.98
N LEU A 74 -3.46 4.14 -8.24
CA LEU A 74 -3.83 5.47 -8.71
C LEU A 74 -2.61 6.33 -9.00
N THR A 75 -1.60 6.33 -8.12
CA THR A 75 -0.34 7.04 -8.36
C THR A 75 0.32 6.52 -9.63
N ASN A 76 0.31 5.21 -9.84
CA ASN A 76 0.93 4.54 -10.98
C ASN A 76 0.11 4.59 -12.29
N THR A 77 -1.08 5.18 -12.27
CA THR A 77 -1.96 5.30 -13.46
C THR A 77 -2.25 6.76 -13.81
N VAL A 78 -2.44 7.62 -12.81
CA VAL A 78 -2.82 9.03 -12.95
C VAL A 78 -1.61 9.96 -12.92
N THR A 79 -0.62 9.67 -12.06
CA THR A 79 0.52 10.56 -11.83
C THR A 79 1.70 10.19 -12.73
N ASP A 80 2.14 8.94 -12.67
CA ASP A 80 3.31 8.45 -13.40
C ASP A 80 3.25 6.94 -13.61
N GLN A 81 3.53 6.46 -14.82
CA GLN A 81 3.33 5.04 -15.17
C GLN A 81 4.56 4.16 -14.98
N SER A 82 5.68 4.70 -14.47
CA SER A 82 6.94 3.95 -14.37
C SER A 82 6.85 2.69 -13.52
N GLY A 83 6.01 2.68 -12.47
CA GLY A 83 5.78 1.53 -11.60
C GLY A 83 4.49 0.75 -11.87
N MET A 84 3.81 0.98 -13.00
CA MET A 84 2.49 0.40 -13.28
C MET A 84 2.47 -1.13 -13.21
N ALA A 85 3.49 -1.80 -13.76
CA ALA A 85 3.57 -3.26 -13.72
C ALA A 85 3.57 -3.81 -12.29
N LEU A 86 4.37 -3.21 -11.40
CA LEU A 86 4.43 -3.61 -9.99
C LEU A 86 3.12 -3.28 -9.26
N ALA A 87 2.54 -2.12 -9.52
CA ALA A 87 1.28 -1.70 -8.91
C ALA A 87 0.12 -2.65 -9.25
N VAL A 88 0.01 -3.06 -10.52
CA VAL A 88 -1.01 -4.02 -10.97
C VAL A 88 -0.82 -5.38 -10.32
N VAL A 89 0.42 -5.88 -10.23
CA VAL A 89 0.71 -7.17 -9.57
C VAL A 89 0.35 -7.11 -8.08
N LEU A 90 0.72 -6.04 -7.37
CA LEU A 90 0.38 -5.86 -5.96
C LEU A 90 -1.14 -5.81 -5.73
N PHE A 91 -1.85 -5.08 -6.60
CA PHE A 91 -3.31 -4.99 -6.56
C PHE A 91 -3.98 -6.34 -6.83
N ALA A 92 -3.54 -7.06 -7.86
CA ALA A 92 -4.05 -8.39 -8.19
C ALA A 92 -3.83 -9.40 -7.06
N ILE A 93 -2.65 -9.42 -6.43
CA ILE A 93 -2.36 -10.28 -5.28
C ILE A 93 -3.27 -9.93 -4.10
N ASN A 94 -3.47 -8.65 -3.81
CA ASN A 94 -4.37 -8.23 -2.72
C ASN A 94 -5.81 -8.70 -3.00
N LEU A 95 -6.30 -8.52 -4.23
CA LEU A 95 -7.64 -8.91 -4.65
C LEU A 95 -7.86 -10.43 -4.61
N TRP A 96 -6.88 -11.21 -5.08
CA TRP A 96 -6.88 -12.66 -4.99
C TRP A 96 -7.10 -13.13 -3.56
N ILE A 97 -6.40 -12.52 -2.60
CA ILE A 97 -6.43 -12.96 -1.21
C ILE A 97 -7.75 -12.63 -0.53
N ILE A 98 -8.33 -11.47 -0.87
CA ILE A 98 -9.70 -11.12 -0.47
C ILE A 98 -10.67 -12.16 -1.03
N TYR A 99 -10.55 -12.53 -2.31
CA TYR A 99 -11.42 -13.53 -2.93
C TYR A 99 -11.29 -14.93 -2.32
N GLU A 100 -10.06 -15.37 -2.02
CA GLU A 100 -9.78 -16.66 -1.38
C GLU A 100 -10.33 -16.72 0.05
N ASN A 101 -10.27 -15.61 0.79
CA ASN A 101 -10.75 -15.52 2.17
C ASN A 101 -12.20 -15.02 2.28
N ARG A 102 -12.96 -14.97 1.17
CA ARG A 102 -14.31 -14.38 1.13
C ARG A 102 -15.29 -14.95 2.16
N GLU A 103 -15.17 -16.23 2.48
CA GLU A 103 -16.03 -16.90 3.47
C GLU A 103 -15.88 -16.28 4.86
N LYS A 104 -14.70 -15.74 5.20
CA LYS A 104 -14.44 -15.07 6.48
C LYS A 104 -15.12 -13.70 6.58
N TYR A 105 -15.50 -13.08 5.46
CA TYR A 105 -16.23 -11.80 5.45
C TYR A 105 -17.75 -11.98 5.47
N ARG A 106 -18.27 -13.19 5.21
CA ARG A 106 -19.72 -13.46 5.19
C ARG A 106 -20.47 -13.04 6.46
N PRO A 107 -19.91 -13.14 7.68
CA PRO A 107 -20.60 -12.68 8.89
C PRO A 107 -20.73 -11.15 9.00
N MET A 108 -19.94 -10.38 8.25
CA MET A 108 -19.98 -8.91 8.26
C MET A 108 -20.92 -8.32 7.22
N ILE A 109 -21.27 -9.11 6.19
CA ILE A 109 -22.10 -8.70 5.05
C ILE A 109 -23.52 -9.32 5.15
N ARG A 110 -23.76 -10.17 6.16
CA ARG A 110 -25.07 -10.78 6.45
C ARG A 110 -25.76 -10.11 7.61
#